data_AF-G0P418-F1
#
_entry.id   AF-G0P418-F1
#
_cell.length_a   1.000
_cell.length_b   1.000
_cell.length_c   1.000
_cell.angle_alpha   90.00
_cell.angle_beta   90.00
_cell.angle_gamma   90.00
#
_symmetry.space_group_name_H-M   'P 1'
#
loop_
_entity.id
_entity.type
_entity.pdbx_description
1 polymer ?
#
loop_
_entity_poly.entity_id
_entity_poly.type
_entity_poly.pdbx_seq_one_letter_code
_entity_poly.pdbx_strand_id
1 'polypeptide(L)'
;MAISEANDKITAEAPKGSDKRGALRYTDCIKPIIENLETYLSSGDGPYDDISRHVHELGLNIQSGISQMLQDFCDELKKLVLKLDELDEKSAPGYQEFKKFLTDNQLSVEIMEDFLCLKKSLNDCLKLSDDASIDGFRAAYKRTCPLTLACSISNLLKYEFTNPLLVAMEKDLKKLKTTFKFWEYTIKTFLWDLFFIESFARGLLNIRETWNSEQILKKSEQISKQIEKWEEPYFDNETYWEEWKNKLTNYFATHTNMNNEQKADDLKKELRKAWTNEPLYICVINEVKSGGDFYLYCVNRDAQLIEVKETGKCNAFIYRSRNARKMVDSGFKAVEDEVKQCGKLKFGTEMTTEQKASEVLKQVRSDGLVALLGNWSTSKLRVVNGGKREKGHGHWGYIQGYTLLVGLP
;
A
#
# COMPACT_ATOMS: atom_id res chain seq x y z
N MET A 1 20.87 -31.60 6.36
CA MET A 1 22.19 -31.74 7.00
C MET A 1 22.83 -30.39 7.31
N ALA A 2 22.83 -29.40 6.41
CA ALA A 2 23.39 -28.06 6.70
C ALA A 2 22.59 -27.17 7.68
N ILE A 3 21.45 -27.62 8.22
CA ILE A 3 20.59 -26.85 9.16
C ILE A 3 20.86 -27.23 10.63
N SER A 4 21.40 -28.44 10.93
CA SER A 4 21.68 -28.83 12.32
C SER A 4 23.08 -28.40 12.80
N GLU A 5 24.04 -28.19 11.90
CA GLU A 5 25.42 -27.82 12.28
C GLU A 5 25.57 -26.35 12.71
N ALA A 6 24.61 -25.48 12.41
CA ALA A 6 24.62 -24.08 12.85
C ALA A 6 24.24 -23.91 14.33
N ASN A 7 23.54 -24.89 14.93
CA ASN A 7 23.05 -24.80 16.32
C ASN A 7 24.08 -25.27 17.37
N ASP A 8 25.15 -25.95 16.97
CA ASP A 8 26.10 -26.58 17.89
C ASP A 8 27.33 -25.72 18.26
N LYS A 9 27.41 -24.47 17.79
CA LYS A 9 28.50 -23.54 18.14
C LYS A 9 28.02 -22.36 18.99
N ILE A 10 27.40 -22.64 20.13
CA ILE A 10 27.29 -21.68 21.24
C ILE A 10 28.31 -22.09 22.29
N THR A 11 29.58 -21.72 22.07
CA THR A 11 30.62 -21.80 23.11
C THR A 11 30.78 -20.43 23.75
N ALA A 12 30.68 -20.42 25.08
CA ALA A 12 30.71 -19.25 25.92
C ALA A 12 32.15 -18.73 26.08
N GLU A 13 32.42 -17.52 25.59
CA GLU A 13 33.42 -16.62 26.17
C GLU A 13 32.89 -15.19 26.10
N ALA A 14 32.65 -14.58 27.26
CA ALA A 14 32.31 -13.17 27.36
C ALA A 14 33.54 -12.32 26.98
N PRO A 15 33.43 -11.31 26.10
CA PRO A 15 34.55 -10.44 25.80
C PRO A 15 34.84 -9.57 27.02
N LYS A 16 35.92 -9.88 27.76
CA LYS A 16 36.52 -8.95 28.70
C LYS A 16 37.30 -7.91 27.90
N GLY A 17 36.68 -6.74 27.74
CA GLY A 17 37.31 -5.51 27.27
C GLY A 17 37.06 -5.23 25.79
N SER A 18 36.29 -4.17 25.52
CA SER A 18 36.26 -3.56 24.19
C SER A 18 36.08 -2.04 24.30
N ASP A 19 37.19 -1.37 24.03
CA ASP A 19 37.34 -0.17 23.20
C ASP A 19 36.16 0.81 23.11
N LYS A 20 36.37 2.03 23.63
CA LYS A 20 35.46 3.19 23.59
C LYS A 20 35.42 3.88 22.21
N ARG A 21 35.35 3.11 21.12
CA ARG A 21 35.21 3.68 19.76
C ARG A 21 34.01 3.05 19.07
N GLY A 22 32.87 3.73 19.14
CA GLY A 22 31.74 3.48 18.25
C GLY A 22 30.38 3.24 18.88
N ALA A 23 30.20 3.41 20.20
CA ALA A 23 28.87 3.35 20.78
C ALA A 23 28.01 4.53 20.26
N LEU A 24 27.07 4.24 19.37
CA LEU A 24 25.86 5.06 19.25
C LEU A 24 25.32 5.28 20.68
N ARG A 25 24.80 6.46 21.01
CA ARG A 25 24.18 6.61 22.34
C ARG A 25 23.09 5.55 22.42
N TYR A 26 23.00 4.83 23.53
CA TYR A 26 22.08 3.69 23.66
C TYR A 26 20.61 4.03 23.35
N THR A 27 20.23 5.31 23.41
CA THR A 27 18.94 5.85 22.98
C THR A 27 18.75 5.92 21.46
N ASP A 28 19.84 6.00 20.69
CA ASP A 28 19.85 6.18 19.25
C ASP A 28 19.50 4.88 18.50
N CYS A 29 19.52 3.71 19.18
CA CYS A 29 19.01 2.46 18.59
C CYS A 29 17.50 2.29 18.74
N ILE A 30 16.86 2.87 19.75
CA ILE A 30 15.42 2.64 20.01
C ILE A 30 14.53 3.56 19.18
N LYS A 31 14.88 4.85 19.05
CA LYS A 31 14.06 5.83 18.33
C LYS A 31 13.75 5.44 16.88
N PRO A 32 14.71 4.97 16.07
CA PRO A 32 14.42 4.56 14.69
C PRO A 32 13.48 3.36 14.61
N ILE A 33 13.48 2.47 15.61
CA ILE A 33 12.54 1.35 15.70
C ILE A 33 11.13 1.87 15.97
N ILE A 34 10.98 2.82 16.91
CA ILE A 34 9.69 3.45 17.24
C ILE A 34 9.13 4.19 16.01
N GLU A 35 9.93 5.01 15.34
CA GLU A 35 9.50 5.78 14.16
C GLU A 35 9.03 4.85 13.02
N ASN A 36 9.72 3.72 12.84
CA ASN A 36 9.34 2.70 11.86
C ASN A 36 8.02 2.01 12.25
N LEU A 37 7.88 1.63 13.52
CA LEU A 37 6.64 1.07 14.07
C LEU A 37 5.46 2.04 13.91
N GLU A 38 5.65 3.33 14.18
CA GLU A 38 4.60 4.35 14.00
C GLU A 38 4.19 4.49 12.53
N THR A 39 5.17 4.46 11.63
CA THR A 39 4.92 4.47 10.17
C THR A 39 4.13 3.23 9.75
N TYR A 40 4.53 2.05 10.24
CA TYR A 40 3.87 0.77 9.96
C TYR A 40 2.45 0.72 10.54
N LEU A 41 2.27 1.15 11.80
CA LEU A 41 0.96 1.23 12.46
C LEU A 41 0.01 2.20 11.74
N SER A 42 0.54 3.28 11.17
CA SER A 42 -0.24 4.29 10.47
C SER A 42 -0.59 3.91 9.03
N SER A 43 0.34 3.28 8.30
CA SER A 43 0.22 3.08 6.85
C SER A 43 0.13 1.62 6.41
N GLY A 44 0.54 0.67 7.25
CA GLY A 44 0.67 -0.75 6.89
C GLY A 44 1.91 -1.07 6.04
N ASP A 45 2.72 -0.05 5.70
CA ASP A 45 3.97 -0.17 4.96
C ASP A 45 5.12 0.41 5.82
N GLY A 46 6.20 -0.34 5.98
CA GLY A 46 7.38 0.09 6.75
C GLY A 46 8.65 -0.42 6.09
N PRO A 47 9.75 0.37 6.05
CA PRO A 47 11.01 -0.10 5.50
C PRO A 47 11.62 -1.16 6.42
N TYR A 48 11.73 -2.39 5.93
CA TYR A 48 12.29 -3.52 6.66
C TYR A 48 13.82 -3.42 6.81
N ASP A 49 14.51 -2.87 5.82
CA ASP A 49 15.98 -2.95 5.73
C ASP A 49 16.70 -2.07 6.75
N ASP A 50 16.15 -0.90 7.05
CA ASP A 50 16.82 0.12 7.87
C ASP A 50 16.75 -0.17 9.39
N ILE A 51 15.87 -1.08 9.83
CA ILE A 51 15.68 -1.35 11.28
C ILE A 51 16.53 -2.50 11.81
N SER A 52 16.99 -3.45 10.99
CA SER A 52 17.68 -4.66 11.48
C SER A 52 18.90 -4.33 12.34
N ARG A 53 19.70 -3.34 11.91
CA ARG A 53 20.86 -2.85 12.67
C ARG A 53 20.43 -2.31 14.04
N HIS A 54 19.36 -1.53 14.10
CA HIS A 54 18.87 -0.92 15.33
C HIS A 54 18.30 -1.97 16.30
N VAL A 55 17.57 -2.97 15.78
CA VAL A 55 17.03 -4.09 16.58
C VAL A 55 18.15 -5.02 17.07
N HIS A 56 19.19 -5.23 16.26
CA HIS A 56 20.40 -5.95 16.67
C HIS A 56 21.13 -5.23 17.82
N GLU A 57 21.37 -3.93 17.70
CA GLU A 57 21.98 -3.11 18.75
C GLU A 57 21.14 -3.11 20.04
N LEU A 58 19.80 -3.09 19.92
CA LEU A 58 18.91 -3.26 21.08
C LEU A 58 19.18 -4.58 21.82
N GLY A 59 19.31 -5.70 21.08
CA GLY A 59 19.65 -6.99 21.66
C GLY A 59 21.01 -6.98 22.38
N LEU A 60 22.05 -6.37 21.77
CA LEU A 60 23.38 -6.22 22.38
C LEU A 60 23.33 -5.40 23.67
N ASN A 61 22.55 -4.33 23.69
CA ASN A 61 22.40 -3.46 24.86
C ASN A 61 21.71 -4.18 26.03
N ILE A 62 20.71 -5.02 25.75
CA ILE A 62 20.08 -5.85 26.79
C ILE A 62 21.06 -6.92 27.27
N GLN A 63 21.79 -7.58 26.36
CA GLN A 63 22.77 -8.61 26.72
C GLN A 63 23.93 -8.06 27.57
N SER A 64 24.35 -6.83 27.34
CA SER A 64 25.40 -6.16 28.12
C SER A 64 24.92 -5.59 29.45
N GLY A 65 23.64 -5.77 29.81
CA GLY A 65 23.05 -5.30 31.06
C GLY A 65 22.81 -3.79 31.12
N ILE A 66 22.88 -3.10 29.98
CA ILE A 66 22.73 -1.63 29.90
C ILE A 66 21.31 -1.21 30.27
N SER A 67 20.33 -2.08 30.01
CA SER A 67 18.94 -1.95 30.47
C SER A 67 18.80 -1.87 32.00
N GLN A 68 19.79 -2.29 32.77
CA GLN A 68 19.78 -2.23 34.23
C GLN A 68 20.60 -1.04 34.77
N MET A 69 21.36 -0.37 33.91
CA MET A 69 22.37 0.63 34.31
C MET A 69 22.03 2.07 33.92
N LEU A 70 21.10 2.30 32.97
CA LEU A 70 20.80 3.63 32.44
C LEU A 70 19.29 3.94 32.39
N GLN A 71 18.85 4.88 33.22
CA GLN A 71 17.44 5.30 33.31
C GLN A 71 16.86 5.77 31.97
N ASP A 72 17.60 6.59 31.21
CA ASP A 72 17.15 7.09 29.91
C ASP A 72 16.91 5.96 28.89
N PHE A 73 17.71 4.90 28.95
CA PHE A 73 17.51 3.71 28.11
C PHE A 73 16.27 2.94 28.53
N CYS A 74 16.04 2.77 29.84
CA CYS A 74 14.83 2.13 30.36
C CYS A 74 13.56 2.86 29.91
N ASP A 75 13.58 4.19 29.90
CA ASP A 75 12.40 4.98 29.54
C ASP A 75 12.10 4.93 28.03
N GLU A 76 13.12 4.92 27.17
CA GLU A 76 12.93 4.65 25.73
C GLU A 76 12.51 3.20 25.47
N LEU A 77 13.06 2.23 26.20
CA LEU A 77 12.66 0.81 26.08
C LEU A 77 11.18 0.62 26.45
N LYS A 78 10.69 1.28 27.51
CA LYS A 78 9.26 1.28 27.86
C LYS A 78 8.39 1.83 26.73
N LYS A 79 8.83 2.91 26.06
CA LYS A 79 8.08 3.46 24.91
C LYS A 79 8.02 2.46 23.76
N LEU A 80 9.13 1.79 23.47
CA LEU A 80 9.17 0.73 22.46
C LEU A 80 8.24 -0.42 22.82
N VAL A 81 8.28 -0.89 24.06
CA VAL A 81 7.38 -1.94 24.56
C VAL A 81 5.91 -1.55 24.38
N LEU A 82 5.53 -0.31 24.71
CA LEU A 82 4.16 0.17 24.49
C LEU A 82 3.75 0.15 23.01
N LYS A 83 4.68 0.46 22.10
CA LYS A 83 4.43 0.42 20.65
C LYS A 83 4.34 -1.01 20.10
N LEU A 84 5.11 -1.94 20.65
CA LEU A 84 4.98 -3.36 20.35
C LEU A 84 3.66 -3.92 20.89
N ASP A 85 3.24 -3.53 22.09
CA ASP A 85 1.93 -3.92 22.64
C ASP A 85 0.78 -3.37 21.76
N GLU A 86 0.87 -2.14 21.23
CA GLU A 86 -0.10 -1.58 20.27
C GLU A 86 -0.15 -2.42 18.97
N LEU A 87 1.00 -2.84 18.45
CA LEU A 87 1.09 -3.74 17.29
C LEU A 87 0.47 -5.11 17.59
N ASP A 88 0.71 -5.65 18.78
CA ASP A 88 0.19 -6.95 19.23
C ASP A 88 -1.34 -6.92 19.32
N GLU A 89 -1.91 -5.88 19.92
CA GLU A 89 -3.36 -5.69 19.98
C GLU A 89 -3.97 -5.59 18.58
N LYS A 90 -3.34 -4.83 17.67
CA LYS A 90 -3.83 -4.66 16.30
C LYS A 90 -3.69 -5.93 15.45
N SER A 91 -2.67 -6.75 15.69
CA SER A 91 -2.38 -7.98 14.94
C SER A 91 -3.05 -9.23 15.50
N ALA A 92 -3.48 -9.22 16.76
CA ALA A 92 -4.09 -10.36 17.43
C ALA A 92 -5.29 -10.99 16.66
N PRO A 93 -6.25 -10.21 16.11
CA PRO A 93 -7.34 -10.80 15.32
C PRO A 93 -6.82 -11.57 14.09
N GLY A 94 -5.79 -11.04 13.42
CA GLY A 94 -5.13 -11.70 12.30
C GLY A 94 -4.50 -13.03 12.69
N TYR A 95 -3.79 -13.07 13.82
CA TYR A 95 -3.15 -14.31 14.30
C TYR A 95 -4.15 -15.37 14.76
N GLN A 96 -5.24 -14.97 15.38
CA GLN A 96 -6.31 -15.91 15.75
C GLN A 96 -6.99 -16.50 14.50
N GLU A 97 -7.29 -15.67 13.51
CA GLU A 97 -7.88 -16.14 12.26
C GLU A 97 -6.89 -17.03 11.49
N PHE A 98 -5.60 -16.70 11.51
CA PHE A 98 -4.58 -17.53 10.86
C PHE A 98 -4.45 -18.89 11.55
N LYS A 99 -4.39 -18.94 12.88
CA LYS A 99 -4.38 -20.19 13.65
C LYS A 99 -5.64 -21.03 13.39
N LYS A 100 -6.81 -20.38 13.34
CA LYS A 100 -8.08 -21.04 13.02
C LYS A 100 -8.06 -21.63 11.62
N PHE A 101 -7.60 -20.87 10.62
CA PHE A 101 -7.44 -21.37 9.26
C PHE A 101 -6.56 -22.63 9.20
N LEU A 102 -5.41 -22.63 9.88
CA LEU A 102 -4.54 -23.81 9.91
C LEU A 102 -5.24 -25.02 10.54
N THR A 103 -5.96 -24.81 11.65
CA THR A 103 -6.73 -25.87 12.33
C THR A 103 -7.82 -26.44 11.44
N ASP A 104 -8.64 -25.57 10.86
CA ASP A 104 -9.81 -25.95 10.06
C ASP A 104 -9.42 -26.70 8.78
N ASN A 105 -8.23 -26.43 8.24
CA ASN A 105 -7.72 -27.06 7.02
C ASN A 105 -6.70 -28.18 7.28
N GLN A 106 -6.54 -28.62 8.53
CA GLN A 106 -5.60 -29.68 8.94
C GLN A 106 -4.14 -29.41 8.48
N LEU A 107 -3.74 -28.14 8.51
CA LEU A 107 -2.39 -27.69 8.19
C LEU A 107 -1.55 -27.65 9.48
N SER A 108 -0.25 -27.35 9.35
CA SER A 108 0.69 -27.32 10.48
C SER A 108 0.39 -26.19 11.47
N VAL A 109 -0.55 -26.41 12.39
CA VAL A 109 -0.94 -25.49 13.48
C VAL A 109 0.27 -25.09 14.33
N GLU A 110 1.24 -26.00 14.45
CA GLU A 110 2.52 -25.78 15.13
C GLU A 110 3.22 -24.49 14.68
N ILE A 111 3.06 -24.05 13.42
CA ILE A 111 3.65 -22.80 12.92
C ILE A 111 3.20 -21.60 13.76
N MET A 112 1.90 -21.49 14.03
CA MET A 112 1.36 -20.38 14.82
C MET A 112 1.66 -20.52 16.30
N GLU A 113 1.71 -21.74 16.82
CA GLU A 113 2.00 -21.99 18.23
C GLU A 113 3.46 -21.66 18.57
N ASP A 114 4.38 -22.07 17.70
CA ASP A 114 5.79 -21.76 17.82
C ASP A 114 6.05 -20.26 17.64
N PHE A 115 5.41 -19.63 16.66
CA PHE A 115 5.47 -18.17 16.48
C PHE A 115 5.00 -17.42 17.73
N LEU A 116 3.83 -17.76 18.25
CA LEU A 116 3.27 -17.09 19.44
C LEU A 116 4.14 -17.33 20.68
N CYS A 117 4.77 -18.51 20.80
CA CYS A 117 5.72 -18.79 21.87
C CYS A 117 6.96 -17.90 21.77
N LEU A 118 7.58 -17.79 20.58
CA LEU A 118 8.74 -16.90 20.35
C LEU A 118 8.40 -15.45 20.65
N LYS A 119 7.27 -14.97 20.12
CA LYS A 119 6.82 -13.59 20.30
C LYS A 119 6.57 -13.26 21.77
N LYS A 120 5.93 -14.18 22.50
CA LYS A 120 5.75 -14.03 23.95
C LYS A 120 7.08 -13.93 24.68
N SER A 121 8.02 -14.85 24.42
CA SER A 121 9.33 -14.83 25.09
C SER A 121 10.15 -13.58 24.74
N LEU A 122 10.03 -13.06 23.52
CA LEU A 122 10.63 -11.76 23.14
C LEU A 122 10.06 -10.63 24.01
N ASN A 123 8.73 -10.56 24.11
CA ASN A 123 8.06 -9.52 24.90
C ASN A 123 8.44 -9.60 26.39
N ASP A 124 8.51 -10.81 26.95
CA ASP A 124 8.97 -11.04 28.33
C ASP A 124 10.41 -10.52 28.51
N CYS A 125 11.31 -10.81 27.55
CA CYS A 125 12.69 -10.33 27.56
C CYS A 125 12.79 -8.79 27.48
N LEU A 126 12.00 -8.14 26.63
CA LEU A 126 11.99 -6.68 26.50
C LEU A 126 11.40 -6.00 27.74
N LYS A 127 10.39 -6.60 28.39
CA LYS A 127 9.71 -6.05 29.56
C LYS A 127 10.53 -6.20 30.85
N LEU A 128 11.14 -7.37 31.05
CA LEU A 128 11.83 -7.71 32.31
C LEU A 128 13.34 -7.47 32.22
N SER A 129 13.96 -7.81 31.08
CA SER A 129 15.40 -7.67 30.85
C SER A 129 16.26 -8.30 31.97
N ASP A 130 15.78 -9.40 32.55
CA ASP A 130 16.46 -10.20 33.56
C ASP A 130 16.98 -11.51 32.99
N ASP A 131 17.88 -12.19 33.72
CA ASP A 131 18.51 -13.42 33.25
C ASP A 131 17.49 -14.52 32.93
N ALA A 132 16.40 -14.60 33.70
CA ALA A 132 15.36 -15.61 33.52
C ALA A 132 14.57 -15.41 32.20
N SER A 133 14.19 -14.18 31.88
CA SER A 133 13.51 -13.84 30.63
C SER A 133 14.41 -13.99 29.41
N ILE A 134 15.70 -13.65 29.55
CA ILE A 134 16.73 -13.87 28.50
C ILE A 134 16.91 -15.36 28.23
N ASP A 135 17.05 -16.19 29.26
CA ASP A 135 17.19 -17.65 29.10
C ASP A 135 15.92 -18.28 28.54
N GLY A 136 14.74 -17.80 28.94
CA GLY A 136 13.46 -18.20 28.37
C GLY A 136 13.39 -17.93 26.86
N PHE A 137 13.77 -16.72 26.43
CA PHE A 137 13.84 -16.37 25.01
C PHE A 137 14.87 -17.21 24.25
N ARG A 138 16.07 -17.40 24.82
CA ARG A 138 17.11 -18.26 24.24
C ARG A 138 16.61 -19.69 24.03
N ALA A 139 15.89 -20.25 25.00
CA ALA A 139 15.32 -21.59 24.89
C ALA A 139 14.24 -21.68 23.79
N ALA A 140 13.36 -20.68 23.71
CA ALA A 140 12.35 -20.60 22.65
C ALA A 140 12.99 -20.49 21.26
N TYR A 141 13.99 -19.61 21.10
CA TYR A 141 14.71 -19.41 19.84
C TYR A 141 15.48 -20.67 19.38
N LYS A 142 16.10 -21.42 20.32
CA LYS A 142 16.75 -22.69 20.00
C LYS A 142 15.76 -23.76 19.53
N ARG A 143 14.55 -23.76 20.08
CA ARG A 143 13.50 -24.70 19.66
C ARG A 143 12.95 -24.36 18.28
N THR A 144 12.77 -23.07 18.01
CA THR A 144 12.11 -22.59 16.80
C THR A 144 12.94 -21.50 16.13
N CYS A 145 13.51 -21.82 14.96
CA CYS A 145 14.20 -20.83 14.12
C CYS A 145 13.19 -19.95 13.35
N PRO A 146 13.24 -18.61 13.46
CA PRO A 146 12.34 -17.71 12.73
C PRO A 146 12.36 -17.92 11.21
N LEU A 147 13.54 -18.23 10.63
CA LEU A 147 13.64 -18.55 9.21
C LEU A 147 12.83 -19.79 8.81
N THR A 148 12.75 -20.80 9.68
CA THR A 148 11.93 -22.00 9.42
C THR A 148 10.46 -21.62 9.34
N LEU A 149 9.97 -20.77 10.23
CA LEU A 149 8.59 -20.27 10.20
C LEU A 149 8.30 -19.46 8.92
N ALA A 150 9.23 -18.58 8.52
CA ALA A 150 9.11 -17.81 7.27
C ALA A 150 9.08 -18.73 6.03
N CYS A 151 9.89 -19.79 6.01
CA CYS A 151 9.84 -20.83 4.98
C CYS A 151 8.48 -21.54 4.94
N SER A 152 7.97 -21.94 6.11
CA SER A 152 6.69 -22.64 6.22
C SER A 152 5.52 -21.78 5.73
N ILE A 153 5.44 -20.51 6.13
CA ILE A 153 4.44 -19.58 5.60
C ILE A 153 4.59 -19.38 4.09
N SER A 154 5.82 -19.20 3.61
CA SER A 154 6.07 -19.08 2.16
C SER A 154 5.56 -20.30 1.38
N ASN A 155 5.68 -21.50 1.94
CA ASN A 155 5.18 -22.73 1.31
C ASN A 155 3.66 -22.82 1.38
N LEU A 156 3.05 -22.46 2.51
CA LEU A 156 1.58 -22.41 2.67
C LEU A 156 0.94 -21.44 1.67
N LEU A 157 1.54 -20.27 1.49
CA LEU A 157 1.02 -19.24 0.59
C LEU A 157 1.19 -19.59 -0.90
N LYS A 158 2.01 -20.59 -1.23
CA LYS A 158 2.32 -20.96 -2.62
C LYS A 158 1.15 -21.63 -3.33
N TYR A 159 0.32 -22.40 -2.63
CA TYR A 159 -0.78 -23.16 -3.22
C TYR A 159 -2.12 -22.56 -2.81
N GLU A 160 -3.05 -22.51 -3.75
CA GLU A 160 -4.35 -21.84 -3.60
C GLU A 160 -5.14 -22.33 -2.38
N PHE A 161 -5.27 -23.65 -2.20
CA PHE A 161 -6.02 -24.26 -1.11
C PHE A 161 -5.32 -24.20 0.26
N THR A 162 -4.02 -23.89 0.31
CA THR A 162 -3.28 -23.66 1.57
C THR A 162 -3.04 -22.19 1.84
N ASN A 163 -3.45 -21.30 0.94
CA ASN A 163 -3.29 -19.87 1.05
C ASN A 163 -4.54 -19.27 1.73
N PRO A 164 -4.43 -18.81 2.99
CA PRO A 164 -5.57 -18.26 3.71
C PRO A 164 -6.19 -17.02 3.05
N LEU A 165 -5.36 -16.20 2.38
CA LEU A 165 -5.84 -15.03 1.66
C LEU A 165 -6.76 -15.49 0.54
N LEU A 166 -6.28 -16.35 -0.37
CA LEU A 166 -7.05 -16.79 -1.53
C LEU A 166 -8.34 -17.53 -1.11
N VAL A 167 -8.24 -18.44 -0.14
CA VAL A 167 -9.41 -19.19 0.38
C VAL A 167 -10.45 -18.25 1.01
N ALA A 168 -10.02 -17.21 1.73
CA ALA A 168 -10.94 -16.25 2.32
C ALA A 168 -11.60 -15.36 1.25
N MET A 169 -10.85 -15.01 0.21
CA MET A 169 -11.36 -14.22 -0.91
C MET A 169 -12.45 -14.96 -1.70
N GLU A 170 -12.33 -16.27 -1.87
CA GLU A 170 -13.38 -17.10 -2.50
C GLU A 170 -14.66 -17.15 -1.66
N LYS A 171 -14.54 -17.11 -0.32
CA LYS A 171 -15.67 -17.22 0.60
C LYS A 171 -16.40 -15.89 0.82
N ASP A 172 -15.68 -14.77 0.86
CA ASP A 172 -16.26 -13.44 1.17
C ASP A 172 -16.37 -12.55 -0.07
N LEU A 173 -17.17 -13.00 -1.04
CA LEU A 173 -17.42 -12.28 -2.30
C LEU A 173 -18.04 -10.87 -2.10
N LYS A 174 -18.60 -10.58 -0.92
CA LYS A 174 -19.25 -9.30 -0.63
C LYS A 174 -18.31 -8.25 -0.02
N LYS A 175 -17.21 -8.68 0.61
CA LYS A 175 -16.25 -7.77 1.28
C LYS A 175 -14.82 -7.98 0.81
N LEU A 176 -14.66 -8.40 -0.44
CA LEU A 176 -13.38 -8.74 -1.06
C LEU A 176 -12.25 -7.74 -0.71
N LYS A 177 -12.45 -6.42 -0.83
CA LYS A 177 -11.43 -5.41 -0.47
C LYS A 177 -10.98 -5.52 0.98
N THR A 178 -11.95 -5.54 1.89
CA THR A 178 -11.68 -5.58 3.33
C THR A 178 -11.02 -6.89 3.72
N THR A 179 -11.48 -8.01 3.16
CA THR A 179 -10.91 -9.34 3.36
C THR A 179 -9.47 -9.42 2.84
N PHE A 180 -9.21 -8.89 1.65
CA PHE A 180 -7.87 -8.83 1.07
C PHE A 180 -6.93 -8.04 1.96
N LYS A 181 -7.31 -6.81 2.34
CA LYS A 181 -6.47 -5.93 3.17
C LYS A 181 -6.24 -6.50 4.57
N PHE A 182 -7.21 -7.20 5.14
CA PHE A 182 -7.04 -7.91 6.40
C PHE A 182 -5.95 -8.99 6.31
N TRP A 183 -6.00 -9.85 5.27
CA TRP A 183 -5.02 -10.92 5.11
C TRP A 183 -3.64 -10.41 4.68
N GLU A 184 -3.59 -9.40 3.79
CA GLU A 184 -2.35 -8.72 3.43
C GLU A 184 -1.64 -8.19 4.68
N TYR A 185 -2.37 -7.44 5.53
CA TYR A 185 -1.83 -6.92 6.79
C TYR A 185 -1.37 -8.03 7.73
N THR A 186 -2.17 -9.09 7.89
CA THR A 186 -1.84 -10.22 8.77
C THR A 186 -0.55 -10.92 8.34
N ILE A 187 -0.40 -11.22 7.04
CA ILE A 187 0.77 -11.92 6.50
C ILE A 187 2.02 -11.03 6.58
N LYS A 188 1.90 -9.76 6.20
CA LYS A 188 3.02 -8.79 6.29
C LYS A 188 3.48 -8.61 7.74
N THR A 189 2.55 -8.49 8.69
CA THR A 189 2.89 -8.32 10.11
C THR A 189 3.56 -9.56 10.69
N PHE A 190 3.09 -10.76 10.33
CA PHE A 190 3.73 -12.00 10.75
C PHE A 190 5.19 -12.08 10.29
N LEU A 191 5.47 -11.71 9.03
CA LEU A 191 6.83 -11.71 8.49
C LEU A 191 7.71 -10.62 9.12
N TRP A 192 7.14 -9.46 9.42
CA TRP A 192 7.80 -8.39 10.17
C TRP A 192 8.19 -8.84 11.57
N ASP A 193 7.29 -9.48 12.31
CA ASP A 193 7.57 -10.00 13.65
C ASP A 193 8.71 -11.04 13.62
N LEU A 194 8.73 -11.95 12.63
CA LEU A 194 9.83 -12.91 12.49
C LEU A 194 11.17 -12.23 12.21
N PHE A 195 11.17 -11.20 11.36
CA PHE A 195 12.38 -10.43 11.07
C PHE A 195 12.88 -9.65 12.29
N PHE A 196 11.95 -9.08 13.07
CA PHE A 196 12.26 -8.40 14.33
C PHE A 196 12.86 -9.39 15.34
N ILE A 197 12.22 -10.54 15.56
CA ILE A 197 12.69 -11.61 16.46
C ILE A 197 14.09 -12.06 16.07
N GLU A 198 14.34 -12.34 14.78
CA GLU A 198 15.65 -12.76 14.29
C GLU A 198 16.72 -11.67 14.53
N SER A 199 16.42 -10.41 14.18
CA SER A 199 17.36 -9.30 14.37
C SER A 199 17.68 -9.08 15.85
N PHE A 200 16.68 -9.20 16.72
CA PHE A 200 16.84 -9.07 18.16
C PHE A 200 17.67 -10.21 18.74
N ALA A 201 17.34 -11.46 18.36
CA ALA A 201 18.08 -12.65 18.78
C ALA A 201 19.55 -12.57 18.37
N ARG A 202 19.85 -12.04 17.18
CA ARG A 202 21.24 -11.84 16.76
C ARG A 202 22.03 -10.96 17.70
N GLY A 203 21.41 -9.87 18.17
CA GLY A 203 22.03 -9.00 19.16
C GLY A 203 22.16 -9.68 20.51
N LEU A 204 21.04 -10.16 21.05
CA LEU A 204 20.97 -10.73 22.39
C LEU A 204 21.85 -11.98 22.56
N LEU A 205 21.95 -12.81 21.53
CA LEU A 205 22.70 -14.07 21.55
C LEU A 205 24.08 -13.95 20.91
N ASN A 206 24.49 -12.75 20.51
CA ASN A 206 25.78 -12.46 19.87
C ASN A 206 26.04 -13.33 18.62
N ILE A 207 25.01 -13.54 17.79
CA ILE A 207 25.08 -14.28 16.54
C ILE A 207 25.61 -13.33 15.46
N ARG A 208 26.74 -13.68 14.86
CA ARG A 208 27.43 -12.82 13.89
C ARG A 208 26.83 -12.94 12.49
N GLU A 209 26.32 -14.11 12.13
CA GLU A 209 25.75 -14.38 10.82
C GLU A 209 24.48 -13.55 10.59
N THR A 210 24.40 -12.89 9.43
CA THR A 210 23.21 -12.14 8.96
C THR A 210 22.29 -12.98 8.09
N TRP A 211 22.74 -14.17 7.69
CA TRP A 211 22.11 -15.00 6.67
C TRP A 211 20.62 -15.23 6.92
N ASN A 212 20.22 -15.59 8.14
CA ASN A 212 18.83 -15.84 8.48
C ASN A 212 17.96 -14.58 8.30
N SER A 213 18.39 -13.45 8.85
CA SER A 213 17.67 -12.16 8.69
C SER A 213 17.56 -11.76 7.22
N GLU A 214 18.61 -11.96 6.42
CA GLU A 214 18.61 -11.68 4.98
C GLU A 214 17.64 -12.61 4.22
N GLN A 215 17.58 -13.89 4.58
CA GLN A 215 16.65 -14.84 3.97
C GLN A 215 15.19 -14.55 4.35
N ILE A 216 14.92 -14.14 5.59
CA ILE A 216 13.57 -13.74 6.01
C ILE A 216 13.13 -12.50 5.23
N LEU A 217 14.00 -11.49 5.13
CA LEU A 217 13.72 -10.27 4.38
C LEU A 217 13.43 -10.56 2.91
N LYS A 218 14.29 -11.34 2.25
CA LYS A 218 14.11 -11.77 0.87
C LYS A 218 12.76 -12.48 0.66
N LYS A 219 12.35 -13.33 1.60
CA LYS A 219 11.03 -13.99 1.55
C LYS A 219 9.89 -13.00 1.76
N SER A 220 10.05 -12.03 2.66
CA SER A 220 9.06 -10.98 2.89
C SER A 220 8.80 -10.16 1.63
N GLU A 221 9.85 -9.76 0.92
CA GLU A 221 9.73 -9.06 -0.37
C GLU A 221 9.06 -9.94 -1.44
N GLN A 222 9.44 -11.22 -1.52
CA GLN A 222 8.85 -12.15 -2.47
C GLN A 222 7.36 -12.34 -2.21
N ILE A 223 6.96 -12.54 -0.95
CA ILE A 223 5.56 -12.68 -0.56
C ILE A 223 4.80 -11.39 -0.82
N SER A 224 5.36 -10.22 -0.50
CA SER A 224 4.73 -8.92 -0.77
C SER A 224 4.43 -8.73 -2.27
N LYS A 225 5.41 -9.04 -3.13
CA LYS A 225 5.21 -9.03 -4.60
C LYS A 225 4.17 -10.05 -5.08
N GLN A 226 4.02 -11.18 -4.40
CA GLN A 226 2.98 -12.17 -4.74
C GLN A 226 1.59 -11.72 -4.28
N ILE A 227 1.49 -11.09 -3.10
CA ILE A 227 0.24 -10.48 -2.64
C ILE A 227 -0.26 -9.45 -3.66
N GLU A 228 0.61 -8.55 -4.12
CA GLU A 228 0.25 -7.58 -5.17
C GLU A 228 -0.33 -8.26 -6.42
N LYS A 229 0.27 -9.39 -6.85
CA LYS A 229 -0.23 -10.18 -7.99
C LYS A 229 -1.57 -10.86 -7.70
N TRP A 230 -1.80 -11.33 -6.48
CA TRP A 230 -3.09 -11.89 -6.07
C TRP A 230 -4.17 -10.82 -6.02
N GLU A 231 -3.83 -9.54 -5.81
CA GLU A 231 -4.81 -8.45 -5.86
C GLU A 231 -5.32 -8.19 -7.28
N GLU A 232 -4.47 -8.40 -8.30
CA GLU A 232 -4.74 -8.00 -9.69
C GLU A 232 -6.09 -8.47 -10.25
N PRO A 233 -6.49 -9.75 -10.14
CA PRO A 233 -7.74 -10.24 -10.70
C PRO A 233 -9.00 -9.60 -10.10
N TYR A 234 -8.90 -9.01 -8.90
CA TYR A 234 -10.04 -8.42 -8.22
C TYR A 234 -10.32 -6.97 -8.61
N PHE A 235 -9.42 -6.33 -9.37
CA PHE A 235 -9.62 -4.96 -9.85
C PHE A 235 -10.61 -4.84 -11.00
N ASP A 236 -10.88 -5.92 -11.74
CA ASP A 236 -11.82 -5.96 -12.87
C ASP A 236 -13.30 -5.98 -12.40
N ASN A 237 -13.58 -5.65 -11.14
CA ASN A 237 -14.93 -5.62 -10.58
C ASN A 237 -15.69 -4.35 -11.03
N GLU A 238 -16.72 -4.52 -11.86
CA GLU A 238 -17.61 -3.44 -12.33
C GLU A 238 -18.47 -2.79 -11.26
N THR A 239 -18.62 -3.41 -10.09
CA THR A 239 -19.59 -3.00 -9.07
C THR A 239 -19.41 -1.52 -8.68
N TYR A 240 -18.16 -1.06 -8.53
CA TYR A 240 -17.91 0.33 -8.16
C TYR A 240 -18.41 1.30 -9.24
N TRP A 241 -18.30 0.94 -10.53
CA TRP A 241 -18.70 1.81 -11.63
C TRP A 241 -20.21 1.98 -11.69
N GLU A 242 -20.93 0.87 -11.54
CA GLU A 242 -22.40 0.88 -11.47
C GLU A 242 -22.91 1.61 -10.22
N GLU A 243 -22.22 1.48 -9.08
CA GLU A 243 -22.53 2.30 -7.91
C GLU A 243 -22.37 3.80 -8.19
N TRP A 244 -21.29 4.21 -8.85
CA TRP A 244 -21.07 5.62 -9.17
C TRP A 244 -22.03 6.16 -10.23
N LYS A 245 -22.44 5.36 -11.21
CA LYS A 245 -23.50 5.74 -12.16
C LYS A 245 -24.78 6.16 -11.43
N ASN A 246 -25.14 5.38 -10.40
CA ASN A 246 -26.35 5.64 -9.62
C ASN A 246 -26.18 6.76 -8.58
N LYS A 247 -24.97 6.92 -8.02
CA LYS A 247 -24.70 7.88 -6.94
C LYS A 247 -24.35 9.29 -7.43
N LEU A 248 -23.72 9.44 -8.60
CA LEU A 248 -23.10 10.72 -9.00
C LEU A 248 -24.11 11.86 -9.10
N THR A 249 -25.28 11.64 -9.69
CA THR A 249 -26.34 12.66 -9.79
C THR A 249 -26.79 13.13 -8.40
N ASN A 250 -27.05 12.19 -7.48
CA ASN A 250 -27.45 12.52 -6.11
C ASN A 250 -26.33 13.23 -5.33
N TYR A 251 -25.07 12.87 -5.56
CA TYR A 251 -23.92 13.55 -5.00
C TYR A 251 -23.95 15.04 -5.36
N PHE A 252 -24.06 15.39 -6.64
CA PHE A 252 -24.13 16.79 -7.06
C PHE A 252 -25.38 17.51 -6.54
N ALA A 253 -26.53 16.83 -6.51
CA ALA A 253 -27.78 17.40 -6.01
C ALA A 253 -27.71 17.78 -4.52
N THR A 254 -26.91 17.06 -3.73
CA THR A 254 -26.80 17.25 -2.27
C THR A 254 -25.63 18.13 -1.85
N HIS A 255 -24.57 18.25 -2.67
CA HIS A 255 -23.34 19.00 -2.35
C HIS A 255 -23.33 20.41 -2.95
N THR A 256 -24.47 21.10 -2.94
CA THR A 256 -24.63 22.43 -3.58
C THR A 256 -23.90 23.57 -2.86
N ASN A 257 -23.51 23.34 -1.61
CA ASN A 257 -22.71 24.25 -0.79
C ASN A 257 -21.21 24.24 -1.13
N MET A 258 -20.74 23.25 -1.88
CA MET A 258 -19.34 23.12 -2.29
C MET A 258 -19.09 23.78 -3.66
N ASN A 259 -17.94 24.42 -3.80
CA ASN A 259 -17.46 24.89 -5.11
C ASN A 259 -16.90 23.73 -5.96
N ASN A 260 -16.62 23.98 -7.24
CA ASN A 260 -16.16 22.92 -8.16
C ASN A 260 -14.85 22.25 -7.73
N GLU A 261 -13.97 22.99 -7.07
CA GLU A 261 -12.68 22.49 -6.62
C GLU A 261 -12.86 21.52 -5.45
N GLN A 262 -13.66 21.92 -4.46
CA GLN A 262 -14.05 21.07 -3.33
C GLN A 262 -14.76 19.81 -3.81
N LYS A 263 -15.72 19.92 -4.75
CA LYS A 263 -16.41 18.76 -5.34
C LYS A 263 -15.43 17.82 -6.05
N ALA A 264 -14.52 18.35 -6.85
CA ALA A 264 -13.56 17.53 -7.58
C ALA A 264 -12.57 16.81 -6.64
N ASP A 265 -12.10 17.48 -5.59
CA ASP A 265 -11.21 16.90 -4.58
C ASP A 265 -11.91 15.86 -3.71
N ASP A 266 -13.16 16.09 -3.32
CA ASP A 266 -13.95 15.14 -2.55
C ASP A 266 -14.32 13.91 -3.39
N LEU A 267 -14.76 14.08 -4.65
CA LEU A 267 -14.93 12.96 -5.59
C LEU A 267 -13.65 12.16 -5.79
N LYS A 268 -12.49 12.83 -5.92
CA LYS A 268 -11.19 12.15 -6.03
C LYS A 268 -10.92 11.30 -4.79
N LYS A 269 -11.23 11.81 -3.59
CA LYS A 269 -11.07 11.07 -2.33
C LYS A 269 -11.99 9.87 -2.27
N GLU A 270 -13.27 10.01 -2.63
CA GLU A 270 -14.24 8.91 -2.60
C GLU A 270 -13.93 7.84 -3.67
N LEU A 271 -13.57 8.24 -4.89
CA LEU A 271 -13.19 7.30 -5.95
C LEU A 271 -11.88 6.56 -5.65
N ARG A 272 -10.94 7.16 -4.89
CA ARG A 272 -9.76 6.45 -4.36
C ARG A 272 -10.11 5.33 -3.37
N LYS A 273 -11.30 5.39 -2.74
CA LYS A 273 -11.76 4.32 -1.87
C LYS A 273 -12.32 3.14 -2.64
N ALA A 274 -12.69 3.30 -3.91
CA ALA A 274 -13.10 2.19 -4.76
C ALA A 274 -11.96 1.17 -4.89
N TRP A 275 -12.30 -0.11 -5.00
CA TRP A 275 -11.31 -1.16 -5.20
C TRP A 275 -11.06 -1.39 -6.68
N THR A 276 -10.50 -0.36 -7.30
CA THR A 276 -10.20 -0.35 -8.73
C THR A 276 -8.80 0.16 -8.93
N ASN A 277 -8.15 -0.39 -9.93
CA ASN A 277 -6.87 0.08 -10.41
C ASN A 277 -7.06 0.99 -11.65
N GLU A 278 -8.28 1.08 -12.21
CA GLU A 278 -8.55 1.81 -13.43
C GLU A 278 -8.18 3.29 -13.29
N PRO A 279 -7.42 3.86 -14.24
CA PRO A 279 -7.15 5.29 -14.27
C PRO A 279 -8.43 6.08 -14.56
N LEU A 280 -8.71 7.09 -13.74
CA LEU A 280 -9.92 7.91 -13.86
C LEU A 280 -9.60 9.39 -14.04
N TYR A 281 -10.38 10.06 -14.87
CA TYR A 281 -10.48 11.51 -14.91
C TYR A 281 -11.81 11.94 -14.31
N ILE A 282 -11.75 12.97 -13.47
CA ILE A 282 -12.92 13.64 -12.90
C ILE A 282 -12.86 15.08 -13.38
N CYS A 283 -13.94 15.57 -13.98
CA CYS A 283 -14.06 16.97 -14.33
C CYS A 283 -15.35 17.54 -13.75
N VAL A 284 -15.24 18.68 -13.08
CA VAL A 284 -16.37 19.46 -12.58
C VAL A 284 -16.34 20.85 -13.20
N ILE A 285 -17.46 21.26 -13.78
CA ILE A 285 -17.62 22.49 -14.54
C ILE A 285 -18.85 23.21 -13.98
N ASN A 286 -18.89 24.54 -14.09
CA ASN A 286 -20.10 25.30 -13.75
C ASN A 286 -21.30 24.84 -14.60
N GLU A 287 -22.49 25.13 -14.10
CA GLU A 287 -23.72 24.99 -14.87
C GLU A 287 -23.65 25.86 -16.13
N VAL A 288 -23.68 25.18 -17.26
CA VAL A 288 -23.71 25.72 -18.61
C VAL A 288 -24.66 24.85 -19.41
N LYS A 289 -25.49 25.47 -20.26
CA LYS A 289 -26.43 24.74 -21.11
C LYS A 289 -25.67 23.83 -22.07
N SER A 290 -26.18 22.63 -22.30
CA SER A 290 -25.62 21.73 -23.32
C SER A 290 -25.55 22.44 -24.69
N GLY A 291 -24.38 22.40 -25.34
CA GLY A 291 -24.11 23.05 -26.62
C GLY A 291 -23.37 24.41 -26.56
N GLY A 292 -23.19 25.00 -25.38
CA GLY A 292 -22.51 26.30 -25.24
C GLY A 292 -21.00 26.17 -24.98
N ASP A 293 -20.64 25.52 -23.88
CA ASP A 293 -19.32 25.72 -23.26
C ASP A 293 -18.49 24.44 -23.05
N PHE A 294 -19.00 23.25 -23.38
CA PHE A 294 -18.17 22.04 -23.39
C PHE A 294 -18.72 20.97 -24.34
N TYR A 295 -17.82 20.11 -24.82
CA TYR A 295 -18.12 18.97 -25.67
C TYR A 295 -17.41 17.73 -25.16
N LEU A 296 -18.11 16.59 -25.15
CA LEU A 296 -17.59 15.28 -24.74
C LEU A 296 -17.84 14.26 -25.84
N TYR A 297 -16.76 13.66 -26.30
CA TYR A 297 -16.76 12.50 -27.17
C TYR A 297 -16.08 11.33 -26.44
N CYS A 298 -16.75 10.19 -26.42
CA CYS A 298 -16.24 8.94 -25.87
C CYS A 298 -16.81 7.79 -26.68
N VAL A 299 -15.95 6.92 -27.21
CA VAL A 299 -16.37 5.79 -28.06
C VAL A 299 -17.31 4.85 -27.32
N ASN A 300 -16.93 4.46 -26.10
CA ASN A 300 -17.72 3.53 -25.29
C ASN A 300 -18.40 4.27 -24.14
N ARG A 301 -19.31 5.19 -24.47
CA ARG A 301 -19.94 6.11 -23.49
C ARG A 301 -20.51 5.35 -22.28
N ASP A 302 -21.35 4.34 -22.49
CA ASP A 302 -22.02 3.61 -21.41
C ASP A 302 -21.06 2.85 -20.50
N ALA A 303 -19.95 2.36 -21.07
CA ALA A 303 -18.96 1.60 -20.33
C ALA A 303 -17.92 2.50 -19.66
N GLN A 304 -17.57 3.66 -20.22
CA GLN A 304 -16.38 4.43 -19.81
C GLN A 304 -16.65 5.85 -19.34
N LEU A 305 -17.88 6.35 -19.51
CA LEU A 305 -18.23 7.71 -19.16
C LEU A 305 -19.49 7.76 -18.28
N ILE A 306 -19.40 8.46 -17.15
CA ILE A 306 -20.54 8.85 -16.32
C ILE A 306 -20.66 10.36 -16.44
N GLU A 307 -21.84 10.87 -16.78
CA GLU A 307 -22.09 12.30 -16.92
C GLU A 307 -23.20 12.75 -15.99
N VAL A 308 -23.04 13.95 -15.44
CA VAL A 308 -24.08 14.69 -14.75
C VAL A 308 -24.20 16.04 -15.42
N LYS A 309 -25.44 16.37 -15.82
CA LYS A 309 -25.74 17.64 -16.49
C LYS A 309 -26.66 18.47 -15.61
N GLU A 310 -26.38 19.77 -15.54
CA GLU A 310 -27.26 20.79 -14.94
C GLU A 310 -27.78 20.40 -13.54
N THR A 311 -26.93 19.79 -12.71
CA THR A 311 -27.31 19.30 -11.38
C THR A 311 -26.42 19.94 -10.32
N GLY A 312 -27.05 20.46 -9.26
CA GLY A 312 -26.31 21.08 -8.15
C GLY A 312 -25.46 22.28 -8.58
N LYS A 313 -25.93 23.03 -9.58
CA LYS A 313 -25.26 24.18 -10.22
C LYS A 313 -23.95 23.82 -10.94
N CYS A 314 -23.81 22.57 -11.38
CA CYS A 314 -22.64 22.08 -12.09
C CYS A 314 -23.00 21.14 -13.26
N ASN A 315 -22.04 21.00 -14.16
CA ASN A 315 -21.89 19.83 -15.03
C ASN A 315 -20.67 19.03 -14.54
N ALA A 316 -20.68 17.72 -14.70
CA ALA A 316 -19.53 16.89 -14.38
C ALA A 316 -19.47 15.64 -15.23
N PHE A 317 -18.26 15.09 -15.34
CA PHE A 317 -18.09 13.74 -15.85
C PHE A 317 -16.98 13.00 -15.12
N ILE A 318 -17.13 11.68 -15.07
CA ILE A 318 -16.09 10.73 -14.70
C ILE A 318 -15.80 9.88 -15.93
N TYR A 319 -14.55 9.89 -16.38
CA TYR A 319 -14.08 9.00 -17.42
C TYR A 319 -13.13 7.95 -16.83
N ARG A 320 -13.28 6.69 -17.24
CA ARG A 320 -12.34 5.62 -16.94
C ARG A 320 -11.66 5.10 -18.20
N SER A 321 -10.36 4.86 -18.10
CA SER A 321 -9.60 4.17 -19.12
C SER A 321 -9.42 2.71 -18.75
N ARG A 322 -9.79 1.81 -19.67
CA ARG A 322 -9.66 0.36 -19.50
C ARG A 322 -8.29 -0.15 -19.93
N ASN A 323 -7.67 0.53 -20.89
CA ASN A 323 -6.48 0.04 -21.57
C ASN A 323 -5.24 0.88 -21.33
N ALA A 324 -5.31 2.05 -20.70
CA ALA A 324 -4.11 2.87 -20.45
C ALA A 324 -3.00 2.14 -19.70
N ARG A 325 -3.33 1.22 -18.79
CA ARG A 325 -2.32 0.42 -18.07
C ARG A 325 -1.54 -0.53 -18.99
N LYS A 326 -2.14 -0.96 -20.09
CA LYS A 326 -1.56 -1.83 -21.10
C LYS A 326 -0.80 -1.03 -22.18
N MET A 327 -0.92 0.30 -22.16
CA MET A 327 -0.24 1.17 -23.13
C MET A 327 1.24 1.34 -22.77
N VAL A 328 2.09 1.28 -23.79
CA VAL A 328 3.52 1.60 -23.68
C VAL A 328 3.73 3.12 -23.65
N ASP A 329 4.89 3.57 -23.13
CA ASP A 329 5.22 5.00 -22.95
C ASP A 329 5.09 5.83 -24.24
N SER A 330 5.43 5.26 -25.39
CA SER A 330 5.28 5.92 -26.69
C SER A 330 3.83 6.28 -27.01
N GLY A 331 2.86 5.47 -26.55
CA GLY A 331 1.44 5.75 -26.73
C GLY A 331 0.98 6.98 -25.94
N PHE A 332 1.49 7.17 -24.73
CA PHE A 332 1.23 8.39 -23.95
C PHE A 332 1.91 9.61 -24.56
N LYS A 333 3.14 9.44 -25.07
CA LYS A 333 3.88 10.52 -25.71
C LYS A 333 3.18 11.00 -26.98
N ALA A 334 2.64 10.08 -27.78
CA ALA A 334 1.85 10.40 -28.95
C ALA A 334 0.65 11.29 -28.58
N VAL A 335 -0.12 10.95 -27.54
CA VAL A 335 -1.25 11.77 -27.07
C VAL A 335 -0.82 13.16 -26.62
N GLU A 336 0.29 13.26 -25.91
CA GLU A 336 0.85 14.55 -25.52
C GLU A 336 1.19 15.41 -26.75
N ASP A 337 1.83 14.82 -27.75
CA ASP A 337 2.25 15.53 -28.95
C ASP A 337 1.04 15.91 -29.83
N GLU A 338 0.02 15.06 -29.94
CA GLU A 338 -1.27 15.35 -30.59
C GLU A 338 -1.95 16.56 -29.94
N VAL A 339 -2.11 16.56 -28.62
CA VAL A 339 -2.72 17.70 -27.88
C VAL A 339 -1.93 18.99 -28.08
N LYS A 340 -0.59 18.91 -28.08
CA LYS A 340 0.28 20.08 -28.35
C LYS A 340 0.12 20.60 -29.78
N GLN A 341 -0.03 19.70 -30.76
CA GLN A 341 -0.24 20.08 -32.15
C GLN A 341 -1.58 20.80 -32.34
N CYS A 342 -2.63 20.35 -31.65
CA CYS A 342 -3.92 21.03 -31.67
C CYS A 342 -3.85 22.47 -31.12
N GLY A 343 -2.84 22.82 -30.31
CA GLY A 343 -2.58 24.21 -29.91
C GLY A 343 -2.32 25.17 -31.08
N LYS A 344 -2.03 24.65 -32.28
CA LYS A 344 -1.85 25.43 -33.52
C LYS A 344 -3.16 25.65 -34.28
N LEU A 345 -4.26 24.98 -33.90
CA LEU A 345 -5.56 25.16 -34.52
C LEU A 345 -6.04 26.60 -34.37
N LYS A 346 -6.73 27.09 -35.40
CA LYS A 346 -7.42 28.37 -35.36
C LYS A 346 -8.92 28.13 -35.50
N PHE A 347 -9.64 28.36 -34.41
CA PHE A 347 -11.08 28.34 -34.40
C PHE A 347 -11.62 29.68 -34.89
N GLY A 348 -12.57 29.63 -35.83
CA GLY A 348 -13.34 30.81 -36.21
C GLY A 348 -14.19 31.30 -35.04
N THR A 349 -14.42 32.61 -34.97
CA THR A 349 -15.23 33.24 -33.91
C THR A 349 -16.67 32.71 -33.88
N GLU A 350 -17.22 32.41 -35.06
CA GLU A 350 -18.58 31.89 -35.23
C GLU A 350 -18.71 30.37 -35.05
N MET A 351 -17.60 29.65 -34.83
CA MET A 351 -17.68 28.20 -34.70
C MET A 351 -18.32 27.79 -33.37
N THR A 352 -19.27 26.86 -33.42
CA THR A 352 -19.81 26.22 -32.21
C THR A 352 -18.76 25.33 -31.55
N THR A 353 -18.96 24.99 -30.28
CA THR A 353 -18.04 24.10 -29.56
C THR A 353 -17.98 22.72 -30.22
N GLU A 354 -19.07 22.22 -30.80
CA GLU A 354 -19.11 20.97 -31.58
C GLU A 354 -18.28 21.05 -32.87
N GLN A 355 -18.35 22.18 -33.59
CA GLN A 355 -17.55 22.39 -34.80
C GLN A 355 -16.06 22.46 -34.45
N LYS A 356 -15.71 23.15 -33.36
CA LYS A 356 -14.33 23.19 -32.84
C LYS A 356 -13.84 21.80 -32.45
N ALA A 357 -14.67 21.04 -31.74
CA ALA A 357 -14.37 19.66 -31.36
C ALA A 357 -14.21 18.74 -32.59
N SER A 358 -14.98 18.96 -33.65
CA SER A 358 -14.85 18.22 -34.91
C SER A 358 -13.50 18.46 -35.60
N GLU A 359 -12.93 19.66 -35.50
CA GLU A 359 -11.56 19.92 -35.98
C GLU A 359 -10.49 19.25 -35.11
N VAL A 360 -10.70 19.24 -33.79
CA VAL A 360 -9.80 18.54 -32.86
C VAL A 360 -9.80 17.03 -33.11
N LEU A 361 -10.98 16.43 -33.29
CA LEU A 361 -11.15 14.99 -33.53
C LEU A 361 -10.44 14.49 -34.81
N LYS A 362 -10.10 15.39 -35.75
CA LYS A 362 -9.30 15.04 -36.93
C LYS A 362 -7.79 14.94 -36.64
N GLN A 363 -7.33 15.50 -35.52
CA GLN A 363 -5.91 15.61 -35.18
C GLN A 363 -5.47 14.76 -34.00
N VAL A 364 -6.43 14.29 -33.19
CA VAL A 364 -6.16 13.47 -32.02
C VAL A 364 -6.76 12.09 -32.21
N ARG A 365 -6.22 11.10 -31.50
CA ARG A 365 -6.87 9.81 -31.38
C ARG A 365 -8.29 9.96 -30.82
N SER A 366 -9.20 9.16 -31.37
CA SER A 366 -10.61 9.18 -31.02
C SER A 366 -11.10 7.80 -30.58
N ASP A 367 -10.23 6.95 -30.05
CA ASP A 367 -10.59 5.63 -29.53
C ASP A 367 -10.87 5.63 -28.01
N GLY A 368 -10.59 6.74 -27.32
CA GLY A 368 -10.88 6.97 -25.90
C GLY A 368 -11.79 8.18 -25.66
N LEU A 369 -11.37 9.08 -24.76
CA LEU A 369 -12.07 10.33 -24.46
C LEU A 369 -11.46 11.50 -25.24
N VAL A 370 -12.31 12.34 -25.82
CA VAL A 370 -11.95 13.70 -26.24
C VAL A 370 -12.95 14.66 -25.60
N ALA A 371 -12.44 15.51 -24.71
CA ALA A 371 -13.22 16.51 -24.00
C ALA A 371 -12.67 17.91 -24.33
N LEU A 372 -13.50 18.73 -24.98
CA LEU A 372 -13.20 20.13 -25.23
C LEU A 372 -14.01 20.97 -24.25
N LEU A 373 -13.33 21.49 -23.25
CA LEU A 373 -13.93 22.25 -22.16
C LEU A 373 -13.69 23.73 -22.41
N GLY A 374 -14.69 24.56 -22.16
CA GLY A 374 -14.57 26.01 -22.19
C GLY A 374 -13.65 26.53 -21.08
N ASN A 375 -13.92 27.75 -20.62
CA ASN A 375 -13.05 28.49 -19.71
C ASN A 375 -12.47 27.61 -18.57
N TRP A 376 -11.14 27.46 -18.54
CA TRP A 376 -10.46 26.63 -17.55
C TRP A 376 -10.62 27.15 -16.12
N SER A 377 -10.83 28.45 -15.94
CA SER A 377 -11.02 29.02 -14.59
C SER A 377 -12.22 28.41 -13.86
N THR A 378 -13.20 27.87 -14.60
CA THR A 378 -14.40 27.25 -14.06
C THR A 378 -14.37 25.71 -14.10
N SER A 379 -13.39 25.12 -14.79
CA SER A 379 -13.25 23.67 -14.95
C SER A 379 -12.20 23.11 -13.98
N LYS A 380 -12.58 22.13 -13.17
CA LYS A 380 -11.70 21.51 -12.17
C LYS A 380 -11.50 20.05 -12.52
N LEU A 381 -10.32 19.75 -13.05
CA LEU A 381 -9.90 18.41 -13.43
C LEU A 381 -9.12 17.74 -12.29
N ARG A 382 -9.36 16.45 -12.06
CA ARG A 382 -8.62 15.60 -11.12
C ARG A 382 -8.35 14.23 -11.74
N VAL A 383 -7.29 13.59 -11.25
CA VAL A 383 -6.85 12.26 -11.68
C VAL A 383 -6.91 11.30 -10.50
N VAL A 384 -7.44 10.10 -10.73
CA VAL A 384 -7.37 8.94 -9.84
C VAL A 384 -6.56 7.85 -10.53
N ASN A 385 -5.73 7.14 -9.78
CA ASN A 385 -4.90 6.02 -10.30
C ASN A 385 -4.01 6.39 -11.51
N GLY A 386 -3.52 7.63 -11.60
CA GLY A 386 -2.66 8.10 -12.69
C GLY A 386 -1.21 7.58 -12.67
N GLY A 387 -0.84 6.78 -11.66
CA GLY A 387 0.53 6.31 -11.47
C GLY A 387 1.52 7.46 -11.28
N LYS A 388 2.70 7.36 -11.90
CA LYS A 388 3.75 8.40 -11.87
C LYS A 388 3.46 9.60 -12.80
N ARG A 389 2.33 9.61 -13.53
CA ARG A 389 2.01 10.66 -14.51
C ARG A 389 1.13 11.71 -13.87
N GLU A 390 1.66 12.92 -13.74
CA GLU A 390 0.96 14.07 -13.16
C GLU A 390 -0.36 14.38 -13.90
N LYS A 391 -0.33 14.27 -15.23
CA LYS A 391 -1.51 14.45 -16.09
C LYS A 391 -2.35 13.18 -16.32
N GLY A 392 -2.12 12.13 -15.53
CA GLY A 392 -2.89 10.89 -15.63
C GLY A 392 -2.69 10.11 -16.92
N HIS A 393 -3.74 9.45 -17.38
CA HIS A 393 -3.72 8.41 -18.41
C HIS A 393 -3.99 8.93 -19.84
N GLY A 394 -3.43 10.08 -20.16
CA GLY A 394 -3.71 10.84 -21.37
C GLY A 394 -2.95 12.16 -21.31
N HIS A 395 -3.51 13.19 -21.91
CA HIS A 395 -2.95 14.54 -21.78
C HIS A 395 -4.04 15.59 -21.85
N TRP A 396 -3.79 16.73 -21.19
CA TRP A 396 -4.61 17.92 -21.40
C TRP A 396 -3.75 19.17 -21.57
N GLY A 397 -4.28 20.13 -22.34
CA GLY A 397 -3.62 21.38 -22.67
C GLY A 397 -4.61 22.46 -23.11
N TYR A 398 -4.11 23.67 -23.32
CA TYR A 398 -4.92 24.82 -23.69
C TYR A 398 -4.90 25.07 -25.19
N ILE A 399 -6.07 25.36 -25.75
CA ILE A 399 -6.25 25.68 -27.17
C ILE A 399 -7.24 26.84 -27.27
N GLN A 400 -6.74 28.03 -27.59
CA GLN A 400 -7.55 29.22 -27.88
C GLN A 400 -8.70 29.48 -26.89
N GLY A 401 -8.40 29.46 -25.59
CA GLY A 401 -9.38 29.71 -24.51
C GLY A 401 -10.17 28.47 -24.06
N TYR A 402 -9.97 27.33 -24.72
CA TYR A 402 -10.50 26.03 -24.31
C TYR A 402 -9.41 25.18 -23.67
N THR A 403 -9.84 24.21 -22.88
CA THR A 403 -9.01 23.09 -22.47
C THR A 403 -9.40 21.86 -23.24
N LEU A 404 -8.44 21.29 -23.94
CA LEU A 404 -8.55 19.98 -24.55
C LEU A 404 -8.00 18.93 -23.58
N LEU A 405 -8.81 17.94 -23.25
CA LEU A 405 -8.41 16.70 -22.60
C LEU A 405 -8.59 15.55 -23.59
N VAL A 406 -7.53 14.77 -23.80
CA VAL A 406 -7.55 13.52 -24.57
C VAL A 406 -7.15 12.39 -23.63
N GLY A 407 -8.09 11.48 -23.36
CA GLY A 407 -7.90 10.30 -22.52
C GLY A 407 -7.69 9.05 -23.37
N LEU A 408 -6.74 8.20 -22.96
CA LEU A 408 -6.54 6.89 -23.57
C LEU A 408 -7.73 5.95 -23.29
N PRO A 409 -8.04 5.02 -24.21
CA PRO A 409 -9.14 4.04 -24.05
C PRO A 409 -9.03 3.19 -22.80
#